data_AF-A0A194VC17-F1
#
_entry.id   AF-A0A194VC17-F1
#
_cell.length_a   1.000
_cell.length_b   1.000
_cell.length_c   1.000
_cell.angle_alpha   90.00
_cell.angle_beta   90.00
_cell.angle_gamma   90.00
#
_symmetry.space_group_name_H-M   'P 1'
#
loop_
_entity.id
_entity.type
_entity.pdbx_description
1 polymer ?
#
loop_
_entity_poly.entity_id
_entity_poly.type
_entity_poly.pdbx_seq_one_letter_code
_entity_poly.pdbx_strand_id
1 'polypeptide(L)'
;MASSSHKYKNVELAHEQDDHDSSRSSTEVESLIDEEKSWQAQQRQRKSKRSTLAGILRSSRWMLDTTLLLIILALLARNEMKEPPQDQWQLLGDMTGVGPRFPQKLTRFEYDTSYAPMNTSEFFTDEVLEKWNHLMPKGMGFQWVNDTHKYHDLPKPIDWDEGKTVFTTSVTHQLHCLFAMAQTYSGLSSGHEIPEDHHWHMVHCVAYLRQSIMCSADTALEGHATTFPKDNSGSDGWDATHVCKDYSQVLEYLESVRAYDDQLIY
;
A
#
# COMPACT_ATOMS: atom_id res chain seq x y z
N MET A 1 29.94 20.80 -11.65
CA MET A 1 31.20 20.11 -11.99
C MET A 1 32.08 20.18 -10.73
N ALA A 2 32.58 19.13 -10.11
CA ALA A 2 33.02 17.85 -10.62
C ALA A 2 32.72 16.69 -9.65
N SER A 3 32.60 15.51 -10.25
CA SER A 3 32.31 14.19 -9.68
C SER A 3 33.57 13.56 -9.07
N SER A 4 33.43 12.85 -7.95
CA SER A 4 34.46 11.93 -7.45
C SER A 4 34.12 10.50 -7.91
N SER A 5 34.89 10.01 -8.89
CA SER A 5 34.92 8.62 -9.34
C SER A 5 36.25 8.02 -8.94
N HIS A 6 36.24 6.98 -8.11
CA HIS A 6 37.44 6.18 -7.84
C HIS A 6 37.51 5.02 -8.84
N LYS A 7 38.55 5.05 -9.68
CA LYS A 7 38.96 3.99 -10.60
C LYS A 7 40.09 3.15 -9.99
N TYR A 8 39.99 1.85 -10.26
CA TYR A 8 40.86 0.73 -9.91
C TYR A 8 42.34 0.90 -10.29
N LYS A 9 43.23 0.22 -9.55
CA LYS A 9 44.62 -0.05 -9.94
C LYS A 9 44.93 -1.55 -9.85
N ASN A 10 45.28 -2.12 -11.00
CA ASN A 10 45.88 -3.44 -11.22
C ASN A 10 47.36 -3.45 -10.83
N VAL A 11 47.88 -4.61 -10.39
CA VAL A 11 49.25 -5.17 -10.59
C VAL A 11 49.16 -6.65 -10.17
N GLU A 12 49.71 -7.71 -10.78
CA GLU A 12 50.24 -8.07 -12.11
C GLU A 12 50.57 -9.57 -12.01
N LEU A 13 50.38 -10.32 -13.10
CA LEU A 13 50.68 -11.75 -13.24
C LEU A 13 52.06 -11.94 -13.89
N ALA A 14 52.86 -12.89 -13.38
CA ALA A 14 53.86 -13.65 -14.15
C ALA A 14 54.33 -14.83 -13.27
N HIS A 15 53.98 -16.07 -13.60
CA HIS A 15 54.72 -17.01 -14.47
C HIS A 15 55.96 -17.61 -13.79
N GLU A 16 55.86 -18.90 -13.46
CA GLU A 16 56.96 -19.85 -13.59
C GLU A 16 56.42 -21.20 -14.07
N GLN A 17 57.13 -21.74 -15.04
CA GLN A 17 56.88 -22.88 -15.90
C GLN A 17 57.62 -24.09 -15.30
N ASP A 18 57.10 -25.31 -15.49
CA ASP A 18 57.98 -26.42 -15.90
C ASP A 18 57.16 -27.63 -16.39
N ASP A 19 57.69 -28.19 -17.47
CA ASP A 19 57.14 -29.18 -18.38
C ASP A 19 57.23 -30.63 -17.85
N HIS A 20 56.34 -31.51 -18.32
CA HIS A 20 56.76 -32.76 -19.00
C HIS A 20 55.58 -33.59 -19.55
N ASP A 21 55.72 -33.93 -20.83
CA ASP A 21 54.93 -34.87 -21.63
C ASP A 21 54.77 -36.29 -21.03
N SER A 22 53.63 -36.94 -21.29
CA SER A 22 53.58 -38.10 -22.21
C SER A 22 52.20 -38.78 -22.27
N SER A 23 51.76 -38.99 -23.51
CA SER A 23 50.72 -39.91 -23.94
C SER A 23 51.13 -41.37 -23.70
N ARG A 24 50.21 -42.24 -23.27
CA ARG A 24 49.95 -43.54 -23.93
C ARG A 24 48.80 -44.36 -23.34
N SER A 25 48.08 -44.94 -24.29
CA SER A 25 47.04 -45.98 -24.22
C SER A 25 47.64 -47.39 -24.09
N SER A 26 46.77 -48.34 -23.68
CA SER A 26 46.87 -49.81 -23.79
C SER A 26 47.68 -50.46 -22.65
N THR A 27 47.39 -51.66 -22.13
CA THR A 27 46.87 -52.94 -22.66
C THR A 27 46.10 -53.65 -21.50
N GLU A 28 45.29 -54.70 -21.64
CA GLU A 28 45.63 -56.07 -22.04
C GLU A 28 44.39 -56.80 -22.62
N VAL A 29 44.56 -57.34 -23.82
CA VAL A 29 43.77 -58.45 -24.37
C VAL A 29 44.80 -59.54 -24.68
N GLU A 30 44.63 -60.72 -24.11
CA GLU A 30 45.33 -61.95 -24.50
C GLU A 30 44.36 -63.10 -24.24
N SER A 31 43.56 -63.49 -25.24
CA SER A 31 43.82 -64.54 -26.24
C SER A 31 44.17 -65.89 -25.63
N LEU A 32 43.23 -66.83 -25.70
CA LEU A 32 43.52 -68.23 -25.99
C LEU A 32 42.50 -68.73 -27.02
N ILE A 33 43.02 -68.98 -28.21
CA ILE A 33 42.40 -69.66 -29.33
C ILE A 33 42.47 -71.16 -29.01
N ASP A 34 41.38 -71.92 -29.12
CA ASP A 34 41.35 -73.01 -30.09
C ASP A 34 39.98 -73.65 -30.31
N GLU A 35 39.78 -73.96 -31.60
CA GLU A 35 39.06 -75.08 -32.20
C GLU A 35 37.55 -75.29 -31.99
N GLU A 36 36.85 -75.14 -33.12
CA GLU A 36 35.84 -76.04 -33.65
C GLU A 36 34.86 -76.74 -32.68
N LYS A 37 33.57 -76.38 -32.81
CA LYS A 37 32.56 -77.37 -33.20
C LYS A 37 31.25 -76.71 -33.62
N SER A 38 30.88 -77.04 -34.85
CA SER A 38 29.50 -77.06 -35.35
C SER A 38 28.54 -77.63 -34.31
N TRP A 39 27.34 -77.06 -34.18
CA TRP A 39 26.06 -77.77 -34.05
C TRP A 39 24.92 -76.76 -34.19
N GLN A 40 24.09 -76.95 -35.22
CA GLN A 40 22.77 -76.33 -35.29
C GLN A 40 21.93 -76.80 -34.11
N ALA A 41 21.36 -75.86 -33.33
CA ALA A 41 20.22 -76.14 -32.47
C ALA A 41 19.39 -74.86 -32.21
N GLN A 42 18.20 -74.84 -32.80
CA GLN A 42 16.96 -74.29 -32.25
C GLN A 42 16.93 -72.85 -31.72
N GLN A 43 16.40 -71.96 -32.57
CA GLN A 43 15.16 -71.22 -32.31
C GLN A 43 14.76 -71.05 -30.83
N ARG A 44 15.09 -69.90 -30.24
CA ARG A 44 14.26 -69.29 -29.18
C ARG A 44 14.57 -67.80 -29.01
N GLN A 45 13.62 -66.97 -29.42
CA GLN A 45 13.55 -65.54 -29.10
C GLN A 45 13.74 -65.31 -27.59
N ARG A 46 14.87 -64.73 -27.19
CA ARG A 46 15.02 -64.12 -25.86
C ARG A 46 14.49 -62.68 -25.93
N LYS A 47 13.16 -62.51 -25.80
CA LYS A 47 12.58 -61.20 -25.49
C LYS A 47 13.16 -60.71 -24.17
N SER A 48 13.98 -59.67 -24.23
CA SER A 48 14.53 -58.98 -23.07
C SER A 48 13.40 -58.37 -22.25
N LYS A 49 13.16 -58.89 -21.03
CA LYS A 49 12.21 -58.32 -20.07
C LYS A 49 12.55 -56.87 -19.65
N ARG A 50 13.73 -56.35 -20.02
CA ARG A 50 14.12 -54.94 -19.78
C ARG A 50 13.41 -53.95 -20.71
N SER A 51 12.98 -54.34 -21.92
CA SER A 51 12.31 -53.39 -22.84
C SER A 51 10.85 -53.11 -22.48
N THR A 52 10.19 -54.06 -21.81
CA THR A 52 8.78 -53.93 -21.41
C THR A 52 8.63 -53.01 -20.20
N LEU A 53 9.54 -53.09 -19.23
CA LEU A 53 9.58 -52.18 -18.07
C LEU A 53 9.90 -50.73 -18.48
N ALA A 54 10.81 -50.52 -19.43
CA ALA A 54 11.12 -49.18 -19.95
C ALA A 54 9.93 -48.55 -20.70
N GLY A 55 9.12 -49.35 -21.42
CA GLY A 55 7.90 -48.90 -22.08
C GLY A 55 6.77 -48.56 -21.09
N ILE A 56 6.62 -49.34 -20.02
CA ILE A 56 5.66 -49.07 -18.94
C ILE A 56 6.07 -47.82 -18.15
N LEU A 57 7.36 -47.64 -17.85
CA LEU A 57 7.87 -46.41 -17.22
C LEU A 57 7.58 -45.18 -18.10
N ARG A 58 7.78 -45.28 -19.42
CA ARG A 58 7.49 -44.18 -20.38
C ARG A 58 5.99 -43.90 -20.51
N SER A 59 5.15 -44.93 -20.40
CA SER A 59 3.69 -44.81 -20.34
C SER A 59 3.20 -44.25 -19.00
N SER A 60 3.91 -44.46 -17.90
CA SER A 60 3.55 -43.84 -16.61
C SER A 60 4.00 -42.37 -16.50
N ARG A 61 4.99 -41.94 -17.31
CA ARG A 61 5.52 -40.57 -17.29
C ARG A 61 4.48 -39.55 -17.73
N TRP A 62 3.74 -39.78 -18.81
CA TRP A 62 2.72 -38.82 -19.24
C TRP A 62 1.59 -38.69 -18.20
N MET A 63 1.25 -39.77 -17.48
CA MET A 63 0.30 -39.73 -16.36
C MET A 63 0.84 -38.92 -15.18
N LEU A 64 2.12 -39.08 -14.83
CA LEU A 64 2.79 -38.27 -13.81
C LEU A 64 2.86 -36.79 -14.21
N ASP A 65 3.26 -36.50 -15.45
CA ASP A 65 3.42 -35.13 -15.96
C ASP A 65 2.08 -34.41 -16.03
N THR A 66 1.02 -35.10 -16.49
CA THR A 66 -0.35 -34.55 -16.50
C THR A 66 -0.90 -34.34 -15.11
N THR A 67 -0.68 -35.27 -14.18
CA THR A 67 -1.09 -35.11 -12.78
C THR A 67 -0.36 -33.95 -12.12
N LEU A 68 0.95 -33.84 -12.32
CA LEU A 68 1.75 -32.73 -11.80
C LEU A 68 1.31 -31.39 -12.38
N LEU A 69 1.02 -31.33 -13.69
CA LEU A 69 0.51 -30.13 -14.33
C LEU A 69 -0.85 -29.70 -13.76
N LEU A 70 -1.77 -30.63 -13.55
CA LEU A 70 -3.07 -30.34 -12.94
C LEU A 70 -2.92 -29.84 -11.50
N ILE A 71 -1.99 -30.40 -10.72
CA ILE A 71 -1.68 -29.92 -9.38
C ILE A 71 -1.12 -28.49 -9.45
N ILE A 72 -0.19 -28.20 -10.35
CA ILE A 72 0.38 -26.86 -10.53
C ILE A 72 -0.72 -25.87 -10.92
N LEU A 73 -1.59 -26.21 -11.88
CA LEU A 73 -2.70 -25.35 -12.30
C LEU A 73 -3.70 -25.13 -11.15
N ALA A 74 -4.01 -26.16 -10.35
CA ALA A 74 -4.87 -26.04 -9.18
C ALA A 74 -4.23 -25.17 -8.08
N LEU A 75 -2.91 -25.28 -7.88
CA LEU A 75 -2.18 -24.44 -6.94
C LEU A 75 -2.11 -22.98 -7.42
N LEU A 76 -1.91 -22.74 -8.72
CA LEU A 76 -1.94 -21.40 -9.31
C LEU A 76 -3.35 -20.80 -9.20
N ALA A 77 -4.39 -21.54 -9.58
CA ALA A 77 -5.77 -21.07 -9.43
C ALA A 77 -6.11 -20.78 -7.96
N ARG A 78 -5.70 -21.63 -7.02
CA ARG A 78 -5.87 -21.39 -5.58
C ARG A 78 -5.06 -20.19 -5.10
N ASN A 79 -3.90 -19.92 -5.69
CA ASN A 79 -3.07 -18.76 -5.34
C ASN A 79 -3.68 -17.46 -5.86
N GLU A 80 -4.19 -17.45 -7.09
CA GLU A 80 -4.89 -16.31 -7.68
C GLU A 80 -6.25 -16.05 -7.00
N MET A 81 -6.93 -17.10 -6.53
CA MET A 81 -8.20 -17.00 -5.81
C MET A 81 -8.03 -16.76 -4.31
N LYS A 82 -6.80 -16.76 -3.78
CA LYS A 82 -6.57 -16.33 -2.42
C LYS A 82 -6.67 -14.81 -2.41
N GLU A 83 -7.78 -14.32 -1.85
CA GLU A 83 -7.86 -12.94 -1.41
C GLU A 83 -6.59 -12.60 -0.61
N PRO A 84 -5.92 -11.47 -0.90
CA PRO A 84 -4.75 -11.07 -0.14
C PRO A 84 -5.10 -11.03 1.35
N PRO A 85 -4.16 -11.37 2.26
CA PRO A 85 -4.41 -11.26 3.69
C PRO A 85 -4.91 -9.84 3.98
N GLN A 86 -6.17 -9.72 4.40
CA GLN A 86 -6.68 -8.42 4.79
C GLN A 86 -5.95 -8.00 6.05
N ASP A 87 -5.28 -6.84 6.00
CA ASP A 87 -4.68 -6.24 7.18
C ASP A 87 -5.76 -6.14 8.27
N GLN A 88 -5.45 -6.68 9.45
CA GLN A 88 -6.36 -6.68 10.60
C GLN A 88 -6.85 -5.27 10.90
N TRP A 89 -5.99 -4.27 10.69
CA TRP A 89 -6.29 -2.86 10.92
C TRP A 89 -6.14 -2.08 9.62
N GLN A 90 -7.21 -1.47 9.11
CA GLN A 90 -7.03 -0.51 8.02
C GLN A 90 -6.29 0.71 8.57
N LEU A 91 -5.18 1.13 7.95
CA LEU A 91 -4.51 2.37 8.30
C LEU A 91 -5.51 3.54 8.29
N LEU A 92 -5.51 4.34 9.36
CA LEU A 92 -6.47 5.42 9.62
C LEU A 92 -7.95 4.98 9.55
N GLY A 93 -8.24 3.69 9.77
CA GLY A 93 -9.57 3.11 9.90
C GLY A 93 -10.12 3.19 11.31
N ASP A 94 -11.42 2.89 11.43
CA ASP A 94 -12.00 2.62 12.73
C ASP A 94 -11.62 1.22 13.20
N MET A 95 -11.00 1.14 14.37
CA MET A 95 -10.63 -0.13 15.00
C MET A 95 -11.75 -0.72 15.87
N THR A 96 -12.78 0.06 16.20
CA THR A 96 -13.86 -0.36 17.12
C THR A 96 -14.90 -1.27 16.46
N GLY A 97 -14.92 -1.26 15.12
CA GLY A 97 -15.84 -2.04 14.28
C GLY A 97 -17.15 -1.33 13.95
N VAL A 98 -17.31 -0.06 14.33
CA VAL A 98 -18.46 0.78 13.98
C VAL A 98 -18.41 1.15 12.49
N GLY A 99 -17.25 1.65 12.06
CA GLY A 99 -16.98 2.12 10.71
C GLY A 99 -16.61 0.98 9.75
N PRO A 100 -17.04 1.04 8.48
CA PRO A 100 -16.61 0.09 7.48
C PRO A 100 -15.16 0.37 7.06
N ARG A 101 -14.59 -0.57 6.32
CA ARG A 101 -13.36 -0.30 5.56
C ARG A 101 -13.73 0.49 4.31
N PHE A 102 -12.97 1.55 4.05
CA PHE A 102 -13.19 2.39 2.86
C PHE A 102 -12.29 1.96 1.70
N PRO A 103 -12.75 2.04 0.45
CA PRO A 103 -11.89 1.87 -0.71
C PRO A 103 -10.82 2.97 -0.76
N GLN A 104 -9.72 2.67 -1.45
CA GLN A 104 -8.61 3.61 -1.65
C GLN A 104 -8.58 4.10 -3.09
N LYS A 105 -8.10 5.33 -3.29
CA LYS A 105 -7.85 5.93 -4.60
C LYS A 105 -6.52 6.68 -4.62
N LEU A 106 -5.87 6.65 -5.78
CA LEU A 106 -4.70 7.50 -6.02
C LEU A 106 -5.18 8.94 -6.18
N THR A 107 -4.62 9.83 -5.37
CA THR A 107 -4.96 11.26 -5.37
C THR A 107 -3.69 12.04 -5.56
N ARG A 108 -3.68 12.94 -6.55
CA ARG A 108 -2.61 13.91 -6.75
C ARG A 108 -3.00 15.19 -6.03
N PHE A 109 -2.12 15.73 -5.20
CA PHE A 109 -2.39 17.00 -4.54
C PHE A 109 -2.19 18.18 -5.49
N GLU A 110 -3.11 19.13 -5.40
CA GLU A 110 -3.18 20.31 -6.25
C GLU A 110 -3.15 21.56 -5.37
N TYR A 111 -2.49 22.60 -5.88
CA TYR A 111 -2.45 23.89 -5.21
C TYR A 111 -3.80 24.60 -5.39
N ASP A 112 -4.62 24.60 -4.33
CA ASP A 112 -5.92 25.25 -4.30
C ASP A 112 -5.99 26.26 -3.14
N THR A 113 -5.99 27.54 -3.47
CA THR A 113 -6.13 28.64 -2.51
C THR A 113 -7.58 29.05 -2.28
N SER A 114 -8.54 28.39 -2.92
CA SER A 114 -9.96 28.80 -2.84
C SER A 114 -10.61 28.55 -1.47
N TYR A 115 -10.01 27.70 -0.63
CA TYR A 115 -10.39 27.49 0.77
C TYR A 115 -9.71 28.47 1.74
N ALA A 116 -8.61 29.10 1.33
CA ALA A 116 -7.87 30.09 2.12
C ALA A 116 -7.26 31.15 1.18
N PRO A 117 -8.07 32.12 0.72
CA PRO A 117 -7.63 33.10 -0.27
C PRO A 117 -6.44 33.93 0.22
N MET A 118 -5.59 34.35 -0.72
CA MET A 118 -4.43 35.20 -0.40
C MET A 118 -4.85 36.55 0.21
N ASN A 119 -6.01 37.07 -0.21
CA ASN A 119 -6.65 38.18 0.48
C ASN A 119 -7.46 37.63 1.66
N THR A 120 -6.93 37.77 2.87
CA THR A 120 -7.49 37.15 4.09
C THR A 120 -8.89 37.64 4.43
N SER A 121 -9.30 38.83 3.98
CA SER A 121 -10.67 39.31 4.14
C SER A 121 -11.69 38.49 3.34
N GLU A 122 -11.29 37.88 2.22
CA GLU A 122 -12.18 37.09 1.36
C GLU A 122 -12.53 35.73 1.96
N PHE A 123 -11.80 35.26 2.98
CA PHE A 123 -12.10 34.03 3.71
C PHE A 123 -13.53 34.03 4.28
N PHE A 124 -14.02 35.21 4.70
CA PHE A 124 -15.33 35.39 5.32
C PHE A 124 -16.46 35.60 4.31
N THR A 125 -16.20 35.46 3.01
CA THR A 125 -17.25 35.50 1.99
C THR A 125 -18.07 34.22 2.01
N ASP A 126 -19.37 34.33 1.70
CA ASP A 126 -20.27 33.17 1.61
C ASP A 126 -19.75 32.10 0.66
N GLU A 127 -19.08 32.49 -0.43
CA GLU A 127 -18.50 31.54 -1.38
C GLU A 127 -17.43 30.65 -0.73
N VAL A 128 -16.52 31.23 0.07
CA VAL A 128 -15.45 30.47 0.73
C VAL A 128 -15.99 29.63 1.87
N LEU A 129 -16.88 30.20 2.70
CA LEU A 129 -17.51 29.46 3.79
C LEU A 129 -18.34 28.29 3.28
N GLU A 130 -19.04 28.46 2.16
CA GLU A 130 -19.82 27.39 1.54
C GLU A 130 -18.93 26.27 0.98
N LYS A 131 -17.75 26.58 0.43
CA LYS A 131 -16.77 25.55 0.05
C LYS A 131 -16.36 24.70 1.24
N TRP A 132 -16.11 25.31 2.39
CA TRP A 132 -15.80 24.58 3.62
C TRP A 132 -16.97 23.70 4.09
N ASN A 133 -18.21 24.20 4.02
CA ASN A 133 -19.40 23.40 4.34
C ASN A 133 -19.50 22.15 3.45
N HIS A 134 -19.15 22.26 2.17
CA HIS A 134 -19.15 21.13 1.22
C HIS A 134 -18.08 20.07 1.52
N LEU A 135 -17.03 20.39 2.29
CA LEU A 135 -16.09 19.38 2.77
C LEU A 135 -16.69 18.49 3.87
N MET A 136 -17.72 18.98 4.57
CA MET A 136 -18.36 18.28 5.67
C MET A 136 -19.57 17.47 5.17
N PRO A 137 -19.77 16.24 5.69
CA PRO A 137 -21.02 15.52 5.45
C PRO A 137 -22.16 16.21 6.21
N LYS A 138 -23.40 16.03 5.77
CA LYS A 138 -24.56 16.32 6.62
C LYS A 138 -24.46 15.56 7.94
N GLY A 139 -24.71 16.26 9.05
CA GLY A 139 -24.47 15.83 10.42
C GLY A 139 -23.03 16.02 10.90
N MET A 140 -22.18 16.71 10.13
CA MET A 140 -20.78 17.07 10.45
C MET A 140 -19.87 15.90 10.89
N GLY A 141 -20.27 14.66 10.59
CA GLY A 141 -19.55 13.45 10.99
C GLY A 141 -19.78 13.01 12.44
N PHE A 142 -20.77 13.59 13.14
CA PHE A 142 -21.30 13.00 14.36
C PHE A 142 -22.24 11.87 14.00
N GLN A 143 -21.94 10.69 14.51
CA GLN A 143 -22.59 9.44 14.19
C GLN A 143 -23.39 8.97 15.39
N TRP A 144 -24.63 8.56 15.14
CA TRP A 144 -25.43 7.88 16.14
C TRP A 144 -25.10 6.39 16.11
N VAL A 145 -24.47 5.89 17.17
CA VAL A 145 -24.08 4.48 17.29
C VAL A 145 -25.05 3.79 18.24
N ASN A 146 -25.96 2.99 17.68
CA ASN A 146 -26.85 2.13 18.45
C ASN A 146 -26.14 0.82 18.84
N ASP A 147 -26.74 0.05 19.76
CA ASP A 147 -26.25 -1.28 20.14
C ASP A 147 -24.74 -1.35 20.46
N THR A 148 -24.24 -0.37 21.23
CA THR A 148 -22.79 -0.20 21.50
C THR A 148 -22.07 -1.43 22.04
N HIS A 149 -22.81 -2.36 22.68
CA HIS A 149 -22.33 -3.65 23.15
C HIS A 149 -21.78 -4.58 22.03
N LYS A 150 -22.08 -4.30 20.76
CA LYS A 150 -21.57 -5.05 19.60
C LYS A 150 -20.13 -4.65 19.22
N TYR A 151 -19.67 -3.49 19.69
CA TYR A 151 -18.40 -2.91 19.36
C TYR A 151 -17.44 -2.98 20.55
N HIS A 152 -16.15 -2.86 20.28
CA HIS A 152 -15.11 -2.90 21.31
C HIS A 152 -14.30 -1.62 21.30
N ASP A 153 -13.66 -1.31 22.43
CA ASP A 153 -12.73 -0.17 22.56
C ASP A 153 -13.33 1.19 22.14
N LEU A 154 -14.66 1.35 22.26
CA LEU A 154 -15.32 2.62 22.01
C LEU A 154 -14.77 3.68 22.99
N PRO A 155 -14.48 4.91 22.52
CA PRO A 155 -14.12 6.01 23.41
C PRO A 155 -15.31 6.39 24.31
N LYS A 156 -15.10 7.36 25.21
CA LYS A 156 -16.24 7.95 25.94
C LYS A 156 -17.16 8.65 24.92
N PRO A 157 -18.47 8.38 24.92
CA PRO A 157 -19.42 9.09 24.07
C PRO A 157 -19.44 10.59 24.34
N ILE A 158 -19.90 11.34 23.35
CA ILE A 158 -20.19 12.78 23.46
C ILE A 158 -21.48 12.93 24.28
N ASP A 159 -21.48 13.88 25.22
CA ASP A 159 -22.67 14.20 26.00
C ASP A 159 -23.72 14.80 25.04
N TRP A 160 -24.85 14.10 24.87
CA TRP A 160 -25.87 14.42 23.87
C TRP A 160 -27.28 14.33 24.48
N ASP A 161 -28.05 15.42 24.41
CA ASP A 161 -29.29 15.58 25.18
C ASP A 161 -30.47 14.73 24.67
N GLU A 162 -30.34 14.10 23.49
CA GLU A 162 -31.43 13.36 22.82
C GLU A 162 -31.43 11.84 23.10
N GLY A 163 -30.70 11.38 24.11
CA GLY A 163 -30.61 9.94 24.43
C GLY A 163 -29.91 9.09 23.34
N LYS A 164 -29.19 9.74 22.43
CA LYS A 164 -28.35 9.10 21.42
C LYS A 164 -26.94 8.93 21.97
N THR A 165 -26.34 7.77 21.74
CA THR A 165 -24.90 7.61 21.95
C THR A 165 -24.18 8.12 20.71
N VAL A 166 -23.49 9.26 20.84
CA VAL A 166 -22.90 9.97 19.72
C VAL A 166 -21.38 9.96 19.79
N PHE A 167 -20.76 9.75 18.63
CA PHE A 167 -19.32 9.82 18.43
C PHE A 167 -19.02 10.65 17.19
N THR A 168 -17.88 11.33 17.14
CA THR A 168 -17.43 12.02 15.93
C THR A 168 -16.30 11.24 15.25
N THR A 169 -16.12 11.43 13.94
CA THR A 169 -14.97 10.88 13.23
C THR A 169 -13.76 11.78 13.26
N SER A 170 -12.56 11.17 13.29
CA SER A 170 -11.31 11.90 13.25
C SER A 170 -11.18 12.81 12.02
N VAL A 171 -11.66 12.40 10.83
CA VAL A 171 -11.52 13.21 9.61
C VAL A 171 -12.34 14.50 9.67
N THR A 172 -13.58 14.46 10.17
CA THR A 172 -14.43 15.65 10.28
C THR A 172 -13.95 16.58 11.40
N HIS A 173 -13.45 16.03 12.51
CA HIS A 173 -12.80 16.85 13.55
C HIS A 173 -11.49 17.50 13.04
N GLN A 174 -10.66 16.77 12.28
CA GLN A 174 -9.45 17.34 11.68
C GLN A 174 -9.77 18.49 10.71
N LEU A 175 -10.83 18.35 9.90
CA LEU A 175 -11.31 19.42 9.02
C LEU A 175 -11.82 20.64 9.79
N HIS A 176 -12.61 20.43 10.86
CA HIS A 176 -13.03 21.51 11.75
C HIS A 176 -11.83 22.24 12.38
N CYS A 177 -10.83 21.50 12.85
CA CYS A 177 -9.59 22.10 13.38
C CYS A 177 -8.86 22.94 12.32
N LEU A 178 -8.76 22.44 11.08
CA LEU A 178 -8.14 23.17 9.98
C LEU A 178 -8.91 24.45 9.66
N PHE A 179 -10.25 24.37 9.61
CA PHE A 179 -11.12 25.53 9.43
C PHE A 179 -10.92 26.58 10.53
N ALA A 180 -10.95 26.17 11.81
CA ALA A 180 -10.77 27.09 12.94
C ALA A 180 -9.41 27.80 12.88
N MET A 181 -8.35 27.10 12.46
CA MET A 181 -7.04 27.69 12.25
C MET A 181 -7.03 28.70 11.10
N ALA A 182 -7.67 28.37 9.97
CA ALA A 182 -7.77 29.25 8.81
C ALA A 182 -8.62 30.51 9.12
N GLN A 183 -9.73 30.34 9.84
CA GLN A 183 -10.58 31.43 10.31
C GLN A 183 -9.82 32.36 11.26
N THR A 184 -9.10 31.80 12.23
CA THR A 184 -8.31 32.58 13.19
C THR A 184 -7.22 33.39 12.49
N TYR A 185 -6.44 32.75 11.61
CA TYR A 185 -5.40 33.46 10.86
C TYR A 185 -5.98 34.57 9.97
N SER A 186 -7.04 34.25 9.23
CA SER A 186 -7.69 35.21 8.32
C SER A 186 -8.28 36.38 9.07
N GLY A 187 -8.94 36.14 10.20
CA GLY A 187 -9.54 37.18 11.03
C GLY A 187 -8.50 38.10 11.68
N LEU A 188 -7.45 37.53 12.27
CA LEU A 188 -6.34 38.31 12.82
C LEU A 188 -5.64 39.18 11.76
N SER A 189 -5.47 38.65 10.55
CA SER A 189 -4.79 39.34 9.44
C SER A 189 -5.64 40.45 8.81
N SER A 190 -6.96 40.24 8.71
CA SER A 190 -7.88 41.18 8.06
C SER A 190 -8.60 42.13 9.02
N GLY A 191 -8.54 41.87 10.33
CA GLY A 191 -9.27 42.63 11.35
C GLY A 191 -10.75 42.22 11.49
N HIS A 192 -11.16 41.07 10.97
CA HIS A 192 -12.50 40.52 11.22
C HIS A 192 -12.62 39.99 12.65
N GLU A 193 -13.86 39.99 13.17
CA GLU A 193 -14.17 39.35 14.44
C GLU A 193 -13.90 37.84 14.38
N ILE A 194 -13.34 37.31 15.46
CA ILE A 194 -13.01 35.89 15.62
C ILE A 194 -13.59 35.39 16.94
N PRO A 195 -13.89 34.09 17.05
CA PRO A 195 -14.39 33.51 18.30
C PRO A 195 -13.50 33.85 19.51
N GLU A 196 -14.09 34.09 20.68
CA GLU A 196 -13.33 34.44 21.89
C GLU A 196 -12.34 33.35 22.30
N ASP A 197 -12.65 32.09 21.99
CA ASP A 197 -11.84 30.92 22.29
C ASP A 197 -10.77 30.59 21.23
N HIS A 198 -10.57 31.46 20.22
CA HIS A 198 -9.61 31.25 19.12
C HIS A 198 -8.22 30.84 19.61
N HIS A 199 -7.74 31.41 20.73
CA HIS A 199 -6.43 31.05 21.29
C HIS A 199 -6.38 29.59 21.76
N TRP A 200 -7.43 29.14 22.46
CA TRP A 200 -7.53 27.75 22.90
C TRP A 200 -7.65 26.80 21.71
N HIS A 201 -8.50 27.14 20.73
CA HIS A 201 -8.65 26.39 19.50
C HIS A 201 -7.32 26.27 18.75
N MET A 202 -6.56 27.35 18.58
CA MET A 202 -5.24 27.29 17.91
C MET A 202 -4.28 26.31 18.59
N VAL A 203 -4.16 26.37 19.93
CA VAL A 203 -3.24 25.49 20.68
C VAL A 203 -3.72 24.04 20.62
N HIS A 204 -5.02 23.79 20.79
CA HIS A 204 -5.62 22.47 20.71
C HIS A 204 -5.49 21.85 19.32
N CYS A 205 -5.88 22.60 18.28
CA CYS A 205 -5.88 22.16 16.89
C CYS A 205 -4.47 21.81 16.42
N VAL A 206 -3.46 22.64 16.75
CA VAL A 206 -2.06 22.34 16.43
C VAL A 206 -1.61 21.04 17.13
N ALA A 207 -1.94 20.85 18.40
CA ALA A 207 -1.59 19.64 19.14
C ALA A 207 -2.28 18.38 18.58
N TYR A 208 -3.53 18.50 18.13
CA TYR A 208 -4.30 17.42 17.55
C TYR A 208 -3.82 17.07 16.13
N LEU A 209 -3.74 18.06 15.22
CA LEU A 209 -3.31 17.86 13.84
C LEU A 209 -1.88 17.34 13.74
N ARG A 210 -0.96 17.77 14.61
CA ARG A 210 0.39 17.19 14.69
C ARG A 210 0.34 15.68 14.93
N GLN A 211 -0.48 15.22 15.87
CA GLN A 211 -0.63 13.79 16.16
C GLN A 211 -1.29 13.05 15.00
N SER A 212 -2.29 13.64 14.35
CA SER A 212 -2.95 13.08 13.17
C SER A 212 -1.98 12.90 12.01
N ILE A 213 -1.11 13.87 11.74
CA ILE A 213 -0.06 13.79 10.71
C ILE A 213 0.94 12.67 11.05
N MET A 214 1.41 12.60 12.29
CA MET A 214 2.32 11.53 12.73
C MET A 214 1.67 10.14 12.69
N CYS A 215 0.36 10.06 12.93
CA CYS A 215 -0.39 8.81 12.86
C CYS A 215 -0.62 8.37 11.42
N SER A 216 -0.88 9.31 10.51
CA SER A 216 -0.96 9.07 9.07
C SER A 216 0.39 8.61 8.51
N ALA A 217 1.47 9.27 8.93
CA ALA A 217 2.84 9.02 8.51
C ALA A 217 2.95 8.82 6.99
N ASP A 218 2.31 9.70 6.21
CA ASP A 218 2.30 9.59 4.76
C ASP A 218 3.72 9.69 4.21
N THR A 219 4.19 8.63 3.56
CA THR A 219 5.54 8.50 3.00
C THR A 219 5.58 8.72 1.50
N ALA A 220 4.54 9.32 0.90
CA ALA A 220 4.58 9.73 -0.50
C ALA A 220 5.82 10.62 -0.76
N LEU A 221 6.47 10.39 -1.91
CA LEU A 221 7.63 11.20 -2.30
C LEU A 221 7.15 12.54 -2.88
N GLU A 222 7.67 13.63 -2.34
CA GLU A 222 7.37 14.98 -2.81
C GLU A 222 8.50 15.55 -3.68
N GLY A 223 8.11 16.30 -4.71
CA GLY A 223 9.00 16.82 -5.75
C GLY A 223 9.53 18.23 -5.48
N HIS A 224 10.08 18.87 -6.51
CA HIS A 224 10.51 20.27 -6.44
C HIS A 224 9.30 21.21 -6.31
N ALA A 225 9.44 22.28 -5.54
CA ALA A 225 8.41 23.28 -5.36
C ALA A 225 7.95 23.89 -6.69
N THR A 226 6.64 24.00 -6.88
CA THR A 226 5.99 24.56 -8.08
C THR A 226 5.32 25.91 -7.84
N THR A 227 5.09 26.27 -6.58
CA THR A 227 4.32 27.44 -6.15
C THR A 227 5.14 28.47 -5.36
N PHE A 228 6.36 28.11 -4.96
CA PHE A 228 7.25 29.01 -4.22
C PHE A 228 7.73 30.20 -5.09
N PRO A 229 8.08 31.35 -4.47
CA PRO A 229 8.77 32.43 -5.17
C PRO A 229 10.06 31.92 -5.84
N LYS A 230 10.47 32.55 -6.95
CA LYS A 230 11.61 32.10 -7.79
C LYS A 230 12.94 31.88 -7.06
N ASP A 231 13.13 32.57 -5.93
CA ASP A 231 14.36 32.53 -5.14
C ASP A 231 14.34 31.47 -4.02
N ASN A 232 13.21 30.77 -3.86
CA ASN A 232 13.03 29.73 -2.86
C ASN A 232 13.05 28.36 -3.52
N SER A 233 14.03 27.52 -3.14
CA SER A 233 14.05 26.10 -3.48
C SER A 233 13.52 25.27 -2.32
N GLY A 234 12.92 24.13 -2.63
CA GLY A 234 12.34 23.24 -1.63
C GLY A 234 11.38 22.24 -2.26
N SER A 235 10.57 21.61 -1.41
CA SER A 235 9.38 20.87 -1.81
C SER A 235 8.16 21.60 -1.25
N ASP A 236 7.11 21.73 -2.05
CA ASP A 236 5.82 22.27 -1.62
C ASP A 236 4.71 21.21 -1.64
N GLY A 237 5.08 19.94 -1.79
CA GLY A 237 4.18 18.79 -1.74
C GLY A 237 3.24 18.61 -2.95
N TRP A 238 3.06 19.64 -3.77
CA TRP A 238 2.22 19.56 -4.97
C TRP A 238 2.87 18.62 -6.01
N ASP A 239 2.06 18.02 -6.90
CA ASP A 239 2.46 16.99 -7.89
C ASP A 239 2.56 15.55 -7.32
N ALA A 240 2.82 15.40 -6.03
CA ALA A 240 2.91 14.09 -5.40
C ALA A 240 1.60 13.29 -5.49
N THR A 241 1.72 11.98 -5.69
CA THR A 241 0.59 11.05 -5.73
C THR A 241 0.53 10.26 -4.43
N HIS A 242 -0.62 10.34 -3.77
CA HIS A 242 -0.91 9.76 -2.47
C HIS A 242 -1.91 8.62 -2.61
N VAL A 243 -1.86 7.66 -1.69
CA VAL A 243 -2.88 6.61 -1.56
C VAL A 243 -3.88 7.05 -0.49
N CYS A 244 -5.01 7.60 -0.92
CA CYS A 244 -6.02 8.15 -0.02
C CYS A 244 -7.22 7.21 0.10
N LYS A 245 -7.99 7.32 1.19
CA LYS A 245 -9.36 6.80 1.20
C LYS A 245 -10.20 7.55 0.16
N ASP A 246 -11.16 6.88 -0.47
CA ASP A 246 -12.11 7.60 -1.31
C ASP A 246 -13.05 8.44 -0.44
N TYR A 247 -12.75 9.74 -0.37
CA TYR A 247 -13.46 10.65 0.51
C TYR A 247 -14.96 10.75 0.21
N SER A 248 -15.39 10.56 -1.05
CA SER A 248 -16.83 10.55 -1.39
C SER A 248 -17.57 9.40 -0.69
N GLN A 249 -16.95 8.22 -0.64
CA GLN A 249 -17.48 7.04 0.05
C GLN A 249 -17.47 7.23 1.57
N VAL A 250 -16.48 7.97 2.09
CA VAL A 250 -16.46 8.37 3.51
C VAL A 250 -17.65 9.29 3.81
N LEU A 251 -17.86 10.34 3.01
CA LEU A 251 -19.00 11.26 3.20
C LEU A 251 -20.33 10.53 3.14
N GLU A 252 -20.55 9.71 2.10
CA GLU A 252 -21.79 8.93 1.92
C GLU A 252 -22.09 8.05 3.14
N TYR A 253 -21.07 7.37 3.66
CA TYR A 253 -21.23 6.57 4.87
C TYR A 253 -21.57 7.44 6.09
N LEU A 254 -20.83 8.52 6.34
CA LEU A 254 -21.05 9.37 7.52
C LEU A 254 -22.43 10.01 7.51
N GLU A 255 -22.93 10.42 6.35
CA GLU A 255 -24.30 10.90 6.22
C GLU A 255 -25.32 9.81 6.52
N SER A 256 -25.06 8.54 6.16
CA SER A 256 -25.99 7.44 6.41
C SER A 256 -26.18 7.10 7.90
N VAL A 257 -25.19 7.42 8.75
CA VAL A 257 -25.18 7.12 10.20
C VAL A 257 -25.25 8.37 11.08
N ARG A 258 -25.54 9.53 10.48
CA ARG A 258 -25.50 10.83 11.15
C ARG A 258 -26.47 10.94 12.33
N ALA A 259 -26.06 11.66 13.36
CA ALA A 259 -26.87 11.90 14.55
C ALA A 259 -27.90 13.04 14.37
N TYR A 260 -27.65 13.97 13.44
CA TYR A 260 -28.47 15.16 13.14
C TYR A 260 -28.17 15.65 11.71
N ASP A 261 -28.80 16.75 11.27
CA ASP A 261 -28.85 17.15 9.85
C ASP A 261 -28.06 18.45 9.50
N ASP A 262 -27.31 19.06 10.42
CA ASP A 262 -26.57 20.30 10.12
C ASP A 262 -25.34 20.05 9.25
N GLN A 263 -24.92 21.06 8.49
CA GLN A 263 -23.75 20.99 7.61
C GLN A 263 -22.86 22.25 7.70
N LEU A 264 -23.08 23.09 8.69
CA LEU A 264 -22.28 24.31 8.88
C LEU A 264 -21.03 23.97 9.69
N ILE A 265 -19.85 24.21 9.14
CA ILE A 265 -18.58 23.95 9.84
C ILE A 265 -18.25 25.03 10.89
N TYR A 266 -18.92 26.19 10.78
CA TYR A 266 -18.68 27.41 11.55
C TYR A 266 -19.77 27.70 12.58
#